data_AF-A0A7L0G670-F1
#
_entry.id   AF-A0A7L0G670-F1
#
_cell.length_a   1.000
_cell.length_b   1.000
_cell.length_c   1.000
_cell.angle_alpha   90.00
_cell.angle_beta   90.00
_cell.angle_gamma   90.00
#
_symmetry.space_group_name_H-M   'P 1'
#
loop_
_entity.id
_entity.type
_entity.pdbx_description
1 polymer ?
#
loop_
_entity_poly.entity_id
_entity_poly.type
_entity_poly.pdbx_seq_one_letter_code
_entity_poly.pdbx_strand_id
1 'polypeptide(L)'
;MSSQEEILRDGRFSCITRDPRFWEMPEKERKIKIDKRFRAMFHDKKFKLKYTVDKRGRPVNYTSTENLRKFYALSESDSDLSENDSKQHTEKKKKKKNPKCKGETDS
;
A
#
# COMPACT_ATOMS: atom_id res chain seq x y z
N MET A 1 21.52 17.12 6.76
CA MET A 1 22.68 16.92 7.65
C MET A 1 23.05 18.22 8.33
N SER A 2 23.44 19.28 7.61
CA SER A 2 23.79 20.60 8.19
C SER A 2 22.84 21.13 9.28
N SER A 3 21.54 21.06 9.07
CA SER A 3 20.53 21.55 10.03
C SER A 3 20.56 20.87 11.41
N GLN A 4 21.00 19.61 11.51
CA GLN A 4 21.10 18.93 12.80
C GLN A 4 22.28 19.44 13.63
N GLU A 5 23.38 19.81 12.98
CA GLU A 5 24.54 20.41 13.64
C GLU A 5 24.25 21.81 14.15
N GLU A 6 23.44 22.59 13.42
CA GLU A 6 22.96 23.91 13.87
C GLU A 6 22.08 23.79 15.14
N ILE A 7 21.14 22.83 15.15
CA ILE A 7 20.28 22.54 16.31
C ILE A 7 21.10 22.07 17.51
N LEU A 8 22.16 21.29 17.31
CA LEU A 8 23.06 20.83 18.37
C LEU A 8 23.95 21.95 18.94
N ARG A 9 24.30 22.97 18.13
CA ARG A 9 25.06 24.15 18.58
C ARG A 9 24.19 25.16 19.33
N ASP A 10 22.89 25.21 19.05
CA ASP A 10 21.95 26.05 19.81
C ASP A 10 21.71 25.47 21.21
N GLY A 11 22.18 26.19 22.24
CA GLY A 11 22.00 25.80 23.64
C GLY A 11 20.55 25.51 24.02
N ARG A 12 19.57 26.18 23.38
CA ARG A 12 18.13 25.98 23.62
C ARG A 12 17.63 24.59 23.21
N PHE A 13 18.26 23.98 22.19
CA PHE A 13 17.83 22.71 21.61
C PHE A 13 18.80 21.55 21.87
N SER A 14 19.98 21.84 22.42
CA SER A 14 21.00 20.86 22.82
C SER A 14 20.49 19.65 23.63
N CYS A 15 19.41 19.81 24.41
CA CYS A 15 18.81 18.74 25.21
C CYS A 15 17.94 17.77 24.39
N ILE A 16 17.32 18.24 23.30
CA ILE A 16 16.28 17.51 22.54
C ILE A 16 16.82 16.19 21.96
N THR A 17 18.11 16.13 21.60
CA THR A 17 18.72 14.91 21.04
C THR A 17 19.05 13.85 22.10
N ARG A 18 19.14 14.25 23.37
CA ARG A 18 19.54 13.39 24.50
C ARG A 18 18.37 12.95 25.37
N ASP A 19 17.34 13.79 25.50
CA ASP A 19 16.16 13.49 26.29
C ASP A 19 15.22 12.52 25.54
N PRO A 20 14.99 11.29 26.06
CA PRO A 20 14.16 10.28 25.40
C PRO A 20 12.70 10.71 25.21
N ARG A 21 12.23 11.76 25.91
CA ARG A 21 10.91 12.36 25.69
C ARG A 21 10.72 12.89 24.26
N PHE A 22 11.80 13.31 23.60
CA PHE A 22 11.78 13.86 22.24
C PHE A 22 12.21 12.87 21.16
N TRP A 23 12.47 11.61 21.52
CA TRP A 23 12.74 10.57 20.53
C TRP A 23 11.46 10.26 19.74
N GLU A 24 11.57 10.25 18.41
CA GLU A 24 10.45 9.84 17.55
C GLU A 24 10.11 8.37 17.78
N MET A 25 8.81 8.06 17.82
CA MET A 25 8.32 6.69 17.94
C MET A 25 8.88 5.83 16.79
N PRO A 26 9.47 4.64 17.08
CA PRO A 26 10.08 3.77 16.09
C PRO A 26 9.15 3.46 14.91
N GLU A 27 9.71 3.36 13.71
CA GLU A 27 8.94 3.07 12.48
C GLU A 27 8.06 1.81 12.58
N LYS A 28 8.52 0.80 13.34
CA LYS A 28 7.82 -0.47 13.56
C LYS A 28 6.54 -0.33 14.38
N GLU A 29 6.47 0.68 15.24
CA GLU A 29 5.31 1.02 16.07
C GLU A 29 4.44 2.07 15.37
N ARG A 30 5.08 3.00 14.65
CA ARG A 30 4.41 4.02 13.83
C ARG A 30 3.62 3.46 12.65
N LYS A 31 4.05 2.33 12.07
CA LYS A 31 3.46 1.74 10.86
C LYS A 31 2.63 0.49 11.17
N ILE A 32 1.36 0.50 10.75
CA ILE A 32 0.39 -0.58 10.97
C ILE A 32 0.60 -1.68 9.91
N LYS A 33 0.51 -2.97 10.29
CA LYS A 33 0.57 -4.09 9.33
C LYS A 33 -0.70 -4.13 8.46
N ILE A 34 -0.53 -4.34 7.15
CA ILE A 34 -1.64 -4.51 6.20
C ILE A 34 -2.18 -5.94 6.24
N ASP A 35 -3.50 -6.08 6.31
CA ASP A 35 -4.21 -7.33 6.04
C ASP A 35 -4.30 -7.57 4.51
N LYS A 36 -4.22 -8.84 4.10
CA LYS A 36 -4.16 -9.31 2.71
C LYS A 36 -5.26 -8.70 1.82
N ARG A 37 -6.44 -8.42 2.38
CA ARG A 37 -7.58 -7.80 1.68
C ARG A 37 -7.30 -6.38 1.15
N PHE A 38 -6.44 -5.62 1.83
CA PHE A 38 -6.19 -4.19 1.53
C PHE A 38 -4.90 -3.96 0.72
N ARG A 39 -4.16 -5.03 0.45
CA ARG A 39 -2.93 -5.07 -0.35
C ARG A 39 -3.11 -4.48 -1.75
N ALA A 40 -4.28 -4.66 -2.37
CA ALA A 40 -4.62 -4.10 -3.68
C ALA A 40 -4.59 -2.56 -3.73
N MET A 41 -4.79 -1.85 -2.60
CA MET A 41 -4.86 -0.37 -2.58
C MET A 41 -3.59 0.33 -3.10
N PHE A 42 -2.44 -0.34 -3.06
CA PHE A 42 -1.16 0.19 -3.54
C PHE A 42 -0.95 0.01 -5.05
N HIS A 43 -1.68 -0.93 -5.65
CA HIS A 43 -1.40 -1.44 -7.00
C HIS A 43 -2.55 -1.12 -7.97
N ASP A 44 -3.80 -1.34 -7.55
CA ASP A 44 -5.00 -1.13 -8.33
C ASP A 44 -5.21 0.35 -8.70
N LYS A 45 -5.42 0.60 -10.01
CA LYS A 45 -5.75 1.94 -10.54
C LYS A 45 -7.01 2.55 -9.94
N LYS A 46 -7.92 1.73 -9.38
CA LYS A 46 -9.15 2.15 -8.68
C LYS A 46 -8.88 3.01 -7.44
N PHE A 47 -7.74 2.81 -6.77
CA PHE A 47 -7.37 3.55 -5.56
C PHE A 47 -6.29 4.61 -5.80
N LYS A 48 -5.61 4.55 -6.96
CA LYS A 48 -4.56 5.51 -7.39
C LYS A 48 -5.15 6.84 -7.87
N LEU A 49 -5.70 7.61 -6.94
CA LEU A 49 -6.17 8.97 -7.17
C LEU A 49 -5.03 9.98 -6.98
N LYS A 50 -4.89 10.94 -7.91
CA LYS A 50 -3.95 12.07 -7.83
C LYS A 50 -4.74 13.37 -7.74
N TYR A 51 -4.67 14.04 -6.59
CA TYR A 51 -5.23 15.37 -6.38
C TYR A 51 -4.10 16.39 -6.48
N THR A 52 -4.26 17.38 -7.37
CA THR A 52 -3.28 18.47 -7.55
C THR A 52 -3.48 19.61 -6.55
N VAL A 53 -4.64 19.68 -5.91
CA VAL A 53 -5.05 20.76 -5.01
C VAL A 53 -5.73 20.16 -3.77
N ASP A 54 -5.35 20.65 -2.59
CA ASP A 54 -5.95 20.29 -1.31
C ASP A 54 -7.33 20.96 -1.11
N LYS A 55 -8.12 20.51 -0.13
CA LYS A 55 -9.39 21.14 0.29
C LYS A 55 -9.25 22.63 0.64
N ARG A 56 -8.03 23.09 0.95
CA ARG A 56 -7.67 24.48 1.23
C ARG A 56 -7.16 25.28 0.02
N GLY A 57 -7.23 24.73 -1.20
CA GLY A 57 -6.77 25.42 -2.42
C GLY A 57 -5.25 25.43 -2.62
N ARG A 58 -4.45 24.89 -1.69
CA ARG A 58 -3.00 24.80 -1.84
C ARG A 58 -2.63 23.73 -2.89
N PRO A 59 -1.71 24.01 -3.84
CA PRO A 59 -1.18 22.98 -4.73
C PRO A 59 -0.40 21.92 -3.93
N VAL A 60 -0.66 20.65 -4.22
CA VAL A 60 -0.10 19.50 -3.51
C VAL A 60 0.44 18.48 -4.52
N ASN A 61 1.64 17.97 -4.25
CA ASN A 61 2.34 17.00 -5.10
C ASN A 61 2.22 15.55 -4.61
N TYR A 62 1.54 15.30 -3.48
CA TYR A 62 1.46 13.97 -2.86
C TYR A 62 0.45 13.06 -3.57
N THR A 63 0.86 11.82 -3.82
CA THR A 63 -0.06 10.77 -4.30
C THR A 63 -0.79 10.05 -3.16
N SER A 64 -1.95 9.46 -3.47
CA SER A 64 -2.66 8.55 -2.56
C SER A 64 -1.77 7.41 -2.05
N THR A 65 -0.96 6.82 -2.94
CA THR A 65 0.00 5.77 -2.60
C THR A 65 1.11 6.21 -1.65
N GLU A 66 1.66 7.42 -1.81
CA GLU A 66 2.65 7.98 -0.86
C GLU A 66 2.05 8.19 0.53
N ASN A 67 0.79 8.65 0.61
CA ASN A 67 0.13 8.85 1.89
C ASN A 67 -0.14 7.52 2.60
N LEU A 68 -0.56 6.47 1.88
CA LEU A 68 -0.72 5.13 2.45
C LEU A 68 0.62 4.55 2.96
N ARG A 69 1.74 4.77 2.25
CA ARG A 69 3.08 4.33 2.65
C ARG A 69 3.58 4.94 3.98
N LYS A 70 3.01 6.06 4.45
CA LYS A 70 3.36 6.67 5.74
C LYS A 70 2.78 5.88 6.92
N PHE A 71 1.57 5.36 6.78
CA PHE A 71 0.82 4.72 7.86
C PHE A 71 1.00 3.20 7.93
N TYR A 72 1.39 2.57 6.83
CA TYR A 72 1.40 1.11 6.73
C TYR A 72 2.78 0.51 6.52
N ALA A 73 3.02 -0.62 7.19
CA ALA A 73 4.20 -1.45 7.02
C ALA A 73 3.99 -2.37 5.81
N LEU A 74 4.61 -2.02 4.68
CA LEU A 74 4.73 -2.90 3.53
C LEU A 74 5.83 -3.93 3.80
N SER A 75 5.54 -5.21 3.57
CA SER A 75 6.59 -6.23 3.49
C SER A 75 7.34 -6.08 2.16
N GLU A 76 8.61 -6.47 2.09
CA GLU A 76 9.39 -6.36 0.85
C GLU A 76 8.71 -7.13 -0.32
N SER A 77 8.11 -8.29 -0.02
CA SER A 77 7.29 -9.08 -0.96
C SER A 77 6.04 -8.37 -1.50
N ASP A 78 5.66 -7.21 -0.95
CA ASP A 78 4.53 -6.39 -1.42
C ASP A 78 4.96 -5.17 -2.25
N SER A 79 6.25 -4.84 -2.23
CA SER A 79 6.81 -3.72 -2.99
C SER A 79 7.02 -4.09 -4.47
N ASP A 80 7.36 -5.35 -4.75
CA ASP A 80 7.75 -5.85 -6.08
C ASP A 80 6.58 -6.26 -7.00
N LEU A 81 5.32 -6.15 -6.55
CA LEU A 81 4.14 -6.41 -7.41
C LEU A 81 3.76 -5.22 -8.31
N SER A 82 4.73 -4.35 -8.56
CA SER A 82 4.57 -3.09 -9.28
C SER A 82 5.09 -3.22 -10.70
N GLU A 83 4.15 -3.17 -11.65
CA GLU A 83 4.31 -3.16 -13.11
C GLU A 83 4.39 -4.52 -13.82
N ASN A 84 3.42 -4.69 -14.75
CA ASN A 84 3.31 -5.71 -15.80
C ASN A 84 2.54 -7.02 -15.52
N ASP A 85 1.24 -6.93 -15.20
CA ASP A 85 0.33 -8.05 -15.52
C ASP A 85 -1.09 -7.66 -16.00
N SER A 86 -1.56 -8.45 -16.98
CA SER A 86 -2.92 -8.79 -17.44
C SER A 86 -4.12 -7.83 -17.22
N LYS A 87 -4.97 -7.46 -18.19
CA LYS A 87 -5.11 -7.74 -19.64
C LYS A 87 -5.16 -9.22 -20.10
N GLN A 88 -5.52 -10.18 -19.24
CA GLN A 88 -5.50 -11.60 -19.67
C GLN A 88 -6.34 -12.63 -18.85
N HIS A 89 -7.44 -12.23 -18.20
CA HIS A 89 -8.28 -13.19 -17.44
C HIS A 89 -9.80 -13.11 -17.70
N THR A 90 -10.21 -13.22 -18.97
CA THR A 90 -11.61 -13.53 -19.33
C THR A 90 -11.71 -14.51 -20.51
N GLU A 91 -11.17 -15.72 -20.40
CA GLU A 91 -11.66 -16.85 -21.23
C GLU A 91 -11.27 -18.25 -20.72
N LYS A 92 -12.18 -19.22 -20.94
CA LYS A 92 -11.99 -20.69 -20.99
C LYS A 92 -11.61 -21.46 -19.71
N LYS A 93 -12.64 -22.03 -19.06
CA LYS A 93 -12.76 -23.39 -18.41
C LYS A 93 -14.06 -23.38 -17.59
N LYS A 94 -14.97 -24.37 -17.52
CA LYS A 94 -15.25 -25.71 -18.11
C LYS A 94 -16.79 -25.87 -18.05
N LYS A 95 -17.50 -26.72 -18.80
CA LYS A 95 -17.43 -28.19 -18.79
C LYS A 95 -18.01 -28.78 -20.09
N LYS A 96 -17.32 -29.77 -20.64
CA LYS A 96 -17.88 -30.73 -21.61
C LYS A 96 -18.92 -31.60 -20.88
N LYS A 97 -20.07 -31.87 -21.49
CA LYS A 97 -20.94 -33.00 -21.12
C LYS A 97 -20.55 -34.19 -21.99
N ASN A 98 -20.17 -35.31 -21.38
CA ASN A 98 -20.03 -36.60 -22.10
C ASN A 98 -21.36 -37.36 -21.99
N PRO A 99 -21.84 -38.02 -23.06
CA PRO A 99 -23.03 -38.86 -23.01
C PRO A 99 -22.69 -40.34 -22.80
N LYS A 100 -23.48 -41.03 -21.98
CA LYS A 100 -23.95 -42.44 -22.09
C LYS A 100 -24.37 -42.96 -20.71
N CYS A 101 -25.60 -43.42 -20.59
CA CYS A 101 -25.91 -44.85 -20.55
C CYS A 101 -27.40 -45.07 -20.87
N LYS A 102 -27.73 -46.27 -21.36
CA LYS A 102 -29.09 -46.69 -21.68
C LYS A 102 -29.79 -47.19 -20.42
N GLY A 103 -31.12 -47.15 -20.44
CA GLY A 103 -31.99 -47.79 -19.46
C GLY A 103 -33.37 -47.96 -20.11
N GLU A 104 -33.81 -49.21 -20.14
CA GLU A 104 -35.08 -49.70 -20.67
C GLU A 104 -35.95 -50.14 -19.47
N THR A 105 -37.28 -50.25 -19.50
CA THR A 105 -38.29 -50.40 -20.58
C THR A 105 -39.08 -49.07 -20.81
N ASP A 106 -40.37 -48.94 -21.20
CA ASP A 106 -41.53 -49.84 -21.41
C ASP A 106 -42.63 -49.18 -22.30
N SER A 107 -43.74 -49.90 -22.55
CA SER A 107 -44.96 -49.56 -23.34
C SER A 107 -44.88 -49.66 -24.87
#